data_AF-A0A644ZA93-F1
#
_entry.id   AF-A0A644ZA93-F1
#
_cell.length_a   1.000
_cell.length_b   1.000
_cell.length_c   1.000
_cell.angle_alpha   90.00
_cell.angle_beta   90.00
_cell.angle_gamma   90.00
#
_symmetry.space_group_name_H-M   'P 1'
#
loop_
_entity.id
_entity.type
_entity.pdbx_description
1 polymer ?
#
loop_
_entity_poly.entity_id
_entity_poly.type
_entity_poly.pdbx_seq_one_letter_code
_entity_poly.pdbx_strand_id
1 'polypeptide(L)'
;MFVAASLDDRIERLCQTMHVGKAEAEELSERTDKKRSEYYNYYSYKTWGAAATYHLCIDSSALGVDDTVLFVAEFVKKKLQL
;
A
#
# COMPACT_ATOMS: atom_id res chain seq x y z
N MET A 1 4.92 6.69 -5.12
CA MET A 1 3.78 6.76 -4.19
C MET A 1 3.79 5.48 -3.39
N PHE A 2 3.38 5.53 -2.13
CA PHE A 2 3.19 4.36 -1.26
C PHE A 2 1.77 4.38 -0.71
N VAL A 3 1.04 3.28 -0.86
CA VAL A 3 -0.31 3.13 -0.33
C VAL A 3 -0.24 2.12 0.81
N ALA A 4 -0.52 2.60 2.02
CA ALA A 4 -0.69 1.80 3.22
C ALA A 4 -2.18 1.53 3.47
N ALA A 5 -2.44 0.63 4.40
CA ALA A 5 -3.75 0.35 4.96
C ALA A 5 -3.53 -0.32 6.34
N SER A 6 -4.53 -0.24 7.21
CA SER A 6 -4.58 -1.00 8.45
C SER A 6 -4.44 -2.50 8.16
N LEU A 7 -3.84 -3.24 9.10
CA LEU A 7 -3.68 -4.69 8.92
C LEU A 7 -5.04 -5.38 8.77
N ASP A 8 -6.05 -4.96 9.55
CA ASP A 8 -7.39 -5.54 9.51
C ASP A 8 -8.06 -5.35 8.14
N ASP A 9 -8.02 -4.14 7.56
CA ASP A 9 -8.61 -3.89 6.24
C ASP A 9 -7.89 -4.65 5.13
N ARG A 10 -6.57 -4.86 5.28
CA ARG A 10 -5.78 -5.67 4.35
C ARG A 10 -6.18 -7.14 4.43
N ILE A 11 -6.31 -7.68 5.63
CA ILE A 11 -6.73 -9.07 5.87
C ILE A 11 -8.12 -9.28 5.32
N GLU A 12 -9.08 -8.41 5.66
CA GLU A 12 -10.46 -8.51 5.18
C GLU A 12 -10.52 -8.54 3.64
N ARG A 13 -9.80 -7.62 3.00
CA ARG A 13 -9.71 -7.57 1.54
C ARG A 13 -9.08 -8.84 0.95
N LEU A 14 -8.03 -9.38 1.57
CA LEU A 14 -7.39 -10.62 1.12
C LEU A 14 -8.33 -11.82 1.27
N CYS A 15 -9.03 -11.94 2.39
CA CYS A 15 -10.04 -12.98 2.60
C CYS A 15 -11.14 -12.92 1.52
N GLN A 16 -11.63 -11.72 1.21
CA GLN A 16 -12.69 -11.52 0.20
C GLN A 16 -12.21 -11.82 -1.23
N THR A 17 -11.01 -11.37 -1.59
CA THR A 17 -10.50 -11.44 -2.98
C THR A 17 -9.81 -12.76 -3.32
N MET A 18 -9.20 -13.42 -2.34
CA MET A 18 -8.45 -14.65 -2.53
C MET A 18 -9.17 -15.89 -1.97
N HIS A 19 -10.32 -15.69 -1.30
CA HIS A 19 -11.11 -16.77 -0.69
C HIS A 19 -10.32 -17.62 0.32
N VAL A 20 -9.44 -16.96 1.07
CA VAL A 20 -8.59 -17.59 2.10
C VAL A 20 -9.07 -17.23 3.52
N GLY A 21 -8.70 -18.06 4.49
CA GLY A 21 -8.99 -17.79 5.91
C GLY A 21 -8.14 -16.64 6.47
N LYS A 22 -8.55 -16.10 7.62
CA LYS A 22 -7.86 -14.97 8.30
C LYS A 22 -6.38 -15.24 8.54
N ALA A 23 -6.04 -16.41 9.09
CA ALA A 23 -4.65 -16.77 9.39
C ALA A 23 -3.78 -16.87 8.12
N GLU A 24 -4.33 -17.40 7.03
CA GLU A 24 -3.64 -17.47 5.75
C GLU A 24 -3.47 -16.07 5.12
N ALA A 25 -4.48 -15.21 5.24
CA ALA A 25 -4.39 -13.82 4.80
C ALA A 25 -3.34 -13.02 5.57
N GLU A 26 -3.22 -13.23 6.89
CA GLU A 26 -2.17 -12.64 7.74
C GLU A 26 -0.77 -13.07 7.28
N GLU A 27 -0.54 -14.38 7.14
CA GLU A 27 0.75 -14.92 6.67
C GLU A 27 1.09 -14.40 5.27
N LEU A 28 0.10 -14.38 4.37
CA LEU A 28 0.29 -13.88 3.01
C LEU A 28 0.65 -12.40 3.00
N SER A 29 0.00 -11.59 3.83
CA SER A 29 0.26 -10.16 3.97
C SER A 29 1.70 -9.92 4.44
N GLU A 30 2.13 -10.58 5.51
CA GLU A 30 3.49 -10.46 6.07
C GLU A 30 4.55 -10.94 5.06
N ARG A 31 4.35 -12.12 4.48
CA ARG A 31 5.27 -12.71 3.49
C ARG A 31 5.42 -11.82 2.26
N THR A 32 4.33 -11.19 1.81
CA THR A 32 4.35 -10.29 0.66
C THR A 32 5.10 -9.00 0.97
N ASP A 33 4.87 -8.39 2.13
CA ASP A 33 5.58 -7.18 2.54
C ASP A 33 7.07 -7.43 2.75
N LYS A 34 7.44 -8.56 3.36
CA LYS A 34 8.83 -8.97 3.50
C LYS A 34 9.51 -9.06 2.13
N LYS A 35 8.93 -9.80 1.18
CA LYS A 35 9.47 -9.92 -0.19
C LYS A 35 9.61 -8.57 -0.90
N ARG A 36 8.61 -7.67 -0.76
CA ARG A 36 8.65 -6.32 -1.33
C ARG A 36 9.77 -5.48 -0.73
N SER A 37 9.93 -5.54 0.58
CA SER A 37 10.98 -4.80 1.30
C SER A 37 12.37 -5.27 0.92
N GLU A 38 12.61 -6.58 0.87
CA GLU A 38 13.89 -7.17 0.47
C GLU A 38 14.27 -6.77 -0.95
N TYR A 39 13.34 -6.94 -1.90
CA TYR A 39 13.55 -6.57 -3.30
C TYR A 39 13.83 -5.06 -3.46
N TYR A 40 12.97 -4.21 -2.91
CA TYR A 40 13.09 -2.77 -3.09
C TYR A 40 14.37 -2.23 -2.43
N ASN A 41 14.69 -2.67 -1.21
CA ASN A 41 15.87 -2.21 -0.48
C ASN A 41 17.16 -2.64 -1.19
N TYR A 42 17.20 -3.87 -1.72
CA TYR A 42 18.35 -4.38 -2.45
C TYR A 42 18.64 -3.59 -3.73
N TYR A 43 17.61 -3.28 -4.53
CA TYR A 43 17.80 -2.69 -5.85
C TYR A 43 17.77 -1.15 -5.89
N SER A 44 17.16 -0.47 -4.92
CA SER A 44 16.96 0.98 -4.98
C SER A 44 17.87 1.80 -4.07
N TYR A 45 18.64 1.14 -3.18
CA TYR A 45 19.37 1.76 -2.06
C TYR A 45 18.48 2.66 -1.16
N LYS A 46 17.16 2.54 -1.28
CA LYS A 46 16.15 3.25 -0.51
C LYS A 46 15.41 2.27 0.39
N THR A 47 14.78 2.77 1.44
CA THR A 47 13.98 1.98 2.36
C THR A 47 12.52 1.90 1.88
N TRP A 48 12.02 0.69 1.67
CA TRP A 48 10.62 0.40 1.37
C TRP A 48 9.72 0.90 2.51
N GLY A 49 8.62 1.56 2.17
CA GLY A 49 7.69 2.12 3.15
C GLY A 49 8.17 3.38 3.89
N ALA A 50 9.44 3.79 3.77
CA ALA A 50 9.91 5.04 4.36
C ALA A 50 9.36 6.24 3.59
N ALA A 51 8.64 7.14 4.27
CA ALA A 51 7.97 8.26 3.60
C ALA A 51 8.90 9.13 2.75
N ALA A 52 10.15 9.31 3.18
CA ALA A 52 11.17 10.06 2.45
C ALA A 52 11.53 9.48 1.06
N THR A 53 11.16 8.23 0.75
CA THR A 53 11.50 7.57 -0.52
C THR A 53 10.41 7.72 -1.58
N TYR A 54 9.28 8.36 -1.24
CA TYR A 54 8.13 8.58 -2.12
C TYR A 54 7.66 10.05 -2.08
N HIS A 55 7.06 10.51 -3.18
CA HIS A 55 6.46 11.84 -3.26
C HIS A 55 5.09 11.95 -2.56
N LEU A 56 4.43 10.81 -2.35
CA LEU A 56 3.13 10.73 -1.70
C LEU A 56 3.03 9.38 -0.98
N CYS A 57 2.66 9.42 0.29
CA CYS A 57 2.32 8.28 1.12
C CYS A 57 0.90 8.50 1.63
N ILE A 58 0.03 7.50 1.48
CA ILE A 58 -1.37 7.59 1.89
C ILE A 58 -1.81 6.30 2.55
N ASP A 59 -2.57 6.43 3.63
CA ASP A 59 -3.30 5.32 4.24
C ASP A 59 -4.71 5.26 3.64
N SER A 60 -4.98 4.21 2.87
CA SER A 60 -6.28 3.99 2.23
C SER A 60 -7.38 3.58 3.20
N SER A 61 -7.05 3.15 4.41
CA SER A 61 -8.02 2.91 5.49
C SER A 61 -8.61 4.20 6.04
N ALA A 62 -7.89 5.32 5.91
CA ALA A 62 -8.35 6.62 6.42
C ALA A 62 -9.49 7.22 5.59
N LEU A 63 -9.49 6.99 4.27
CA LEU A 63 -10.45 7.56 3.33
C LEU A 63 -11.34 6.50 2.65
N GLY A 64 -10.97 5.23 2.72
CA GLY A 64 -11.52 4.21 1.84
C GLY A 64 -10.94 4.31 0.42
N VAL A 65 -11.26 3.33 -0.42
CA VAL A 65 -10.64 3.19 -1.76
C VAL A 65 -11.03 4.34 -2.69
N ASP A 66 -12.32 4.68 -2.76
CA ASP A 66 -12.82 5.66 -3.74
C ASP A 66 -12.27 7.07 -3.47
N ASP A 67 -12.32 7.54 -2.22
CA ASP A 67 -11.79 8.86 -1.86
C ASP A 67 -10.26 8.89 -1.93
N THR A 68 -9.57 7.76 -1.65
CA THR A 68 -8.12 7.65 -1.90
C THR A 68 -7.80 7.83 -3.38
N VAL A 69 -8.59 7.27 -4.29
CA VAL A 69 -8.41 7.44 -5.74
C VAL A 69 -8.58 8.90 -6.13
N LEU A 70 -9.62 9.58 -5.63
CA LEU A 70 -9.85 11.00 -5.90
C LEU A 70 -8.67 11.85 -5.40
N PHE A 71 -8.20 11.61 -4.18
CA PHE A 71 -7.07 12.33 -3.60
C PHE A 71 -5.77 12.13 -4.42
N VAL A 72 -5.48 10.90 -4.84
CA VAL A 72 -4.32 10.61 -5.68
C VAL A 72 -4.45 11.29 -7.04
N ALA A 73 -5.65 11.29 -7.64
CA ALA A 73 -5.89 11.98 -8.92
C ALA A 73 -5.65 13.49 -8.81
N GLU A 74 -6.09 14.13 -7.72
CA GLU A 74 -5.81 15.54 -7.47
C GLU A 74 -4.31 15.82 -7.31
N PHE A 75 -3.59 14.99 -6.57
CA PHE A 75 -2.14 15.10 -6.43
C PHE A 75 -1.44 15.02 -7.79
N VAL A 76 -1.83 14.07 -8.64
CA VAL A 76 -1.25 13.90 -9.99
C VAL A 76 -1.52 15.10 -10.87
N LYS A 77 -2.76 15.62 -10.90
CA LYS A 77 -3.11 16.83 -11.67
C LYS A 77 -2.23 18.02 -11.26
N LYS A 78 -2.11 18.28 -9.95
CA LYS A 78 -1.26 19.37 -9.42
C LYS A 78 0.22 19.17 -9.77
N LYS A 79 0.72 17.93 -9.66
CA LYS A 79 2.13 17.63 -9.96
C LYS A 79 2.47 17.80 -11.44
N LEU A 80 1.55 17.44 -12.33
CA LEU A 80 1.76 17.49 -13.78
C LEU A 80 1.29 18.80 -14.42
N GLN A 81 0.73 19.73 -13.65
CA GLN A 81 0.14 20.98 -14.15
C GLN A 81 -0.94 20.75 -15.22
N LEU A 82 -1.75 19.70 -15.02
CA LEU A 82 -2.90 19.35 -15.87
C LEU A 82 -4.17 20.11 -15.46
#